data_AF-A0A453B167-F1
#
_entry.id   AF-A0A453B167-F1
#
_cell.length_a   1.000
_cell.length_b   1.000
_cell.length_c   1.000
_cell.angle_alpha   90.00
_cell.angle_beta   90.00
_cell.angle_gamma   90.00
#
_symmetry.space_group_name_H-M   'P 1'
#
loop_
_entity.id
_entity.type
_entity.pdbx_description
1 polymer ?
#
loop_
_entity_poly.entity_id
_entity_poly.type
_entity_poly.pdbx_seq_one_letter_code
_entity_poly.pdbx_strand_id
1 'polypeptide(L)'
;MAQQFLFEKQWKRVRSHAQKLGISIMGDMPIYVGYHSADVWANRKSFLLDKNGFPTFVSGVPPDAFSKTGQLWNSPLYDWKSMEADGFAWWVKRIKRALDLYDEFRIDHFRGLAGFWAVPSGSEVAMFGSWRAGPRNAFFDALFKAVGRINIIAEDLGVITEDVVELRKSIGAPGMAVLQFAFGGGPGNPHLPHNHELNQVVYTGTHDNDTAVGWWQSLPEEEKQTVFKYLPQVSNLDVSWALIATALSSVARTSMVTMQDILSLGSSARMNTPATQKGNWKW
;
A
#
# COMPACT_ATOMS: atom_id res chain seq x y z
N MET A 1 4.92 -6.67 28.17
CA MET A 1 4.49 -5.33 28.66
C MET A 1 5.63 -4.31 28.71
N ALA A 2 6.72 -4.54 29.45
CA ALA A 2 7.81 -3.55 29.57
C ALA A 2 8.47 -3.15 28.24
N GLN A 3 8.73 -4.10 27.33
CA GLN A 3 9.27 -3.80 26.00
C GLN A 3 8.35 -2.90 25.17
N GLN A 4 7.04 -3.15 25.18
CA GLN A 4 6.05 -2.31 24.49
C GLN A 4 5.96 -0.90 25.10
N PHE A 5 6.07 -0.78 26.42
CA PHE A 5 6.18 0.53 27.09
C PHE A 5 7.42 1.30 26.64
N LEU A 6 8.58 0.64 26.54
CA LEU A 6 9.81 1.29 26.08
C LEU A 6 9.72 1.72 24.61
N PHE A 7 9.17 0.86 23.74
CA PHE A 7 8.90 1.18 22.34
C PHE A 7 8.00 2.43 22.24
N GLU A 8 6.87 2.42 22.96
CA GLU A 8 5.92 3.52 22.97
C GLU A 8 6.57 4.84 23.42
N LYS A 9 7.36 4.79 24.49
CA LYS A 9 8.07 5.96 25.03
C LYS A 9 9.08 6.52 24.03
N GLN A 10 9.83 5.65 23.36
CA GLN A 10 10.82 6.06 22.36
C GLN A 10 10.14 6.63 21.11
N TRP A 11 9.13 5.95 20.58
CA TRP A 11 8.37 6.39 19.41
C TRP A 11 7.73 7.76 19.63
N LYS A 12 7.08 7.95 20.79
CA LYS A 12 6.50 9.26 21.16
C LYS A 12 7.54 10.37 21.22
N ARG A 13 8.77 10.08 21.66
CA ARG A 13 9.86 11.06 21.65
C ARG A 13 10.28 11.43 20.23
N VAL A 14 10.36 10.47 19.31
CA VAL A 14 10.65 10.71 17.89
C VAL A 14 9.55 11.55 17.25
N ARG A 15 8.28 11.12 17.37
CA ARG A 15 7.12 11.84 16.83
C ARG A 15 7.03 13.27 17.35
N SER A 16 7.18 13.46 18.67
CA SER A 16 7.15 14.79 19.28
C SER A 16 8.28 15.70 18.78
N HIS A 17 9.44 15.12 18.42
CA HIS A 17 10.53 15.88 17.84
C HIS A 17 10.26 16.25 16.37
N ALA A 18 9.76 15.31 15.57
CA ALA A 18 9.35 15.55 14.18
C ALA A 18 8.31 16.67 14.09
N GLN A 19 7.28 16.63 14.93
CA GLN A 19 6.23 17.67 14.98
C GLN A 19 6.77 19.05 15.33
N LYS A 20 7.76 19.15 16.24
CA LYS A 20 8.43 20.44 16.55
C LYS A 20 9.19 21.02 15.36
N LEU A 21 9.58 20.18 14.41
CA LEU A 21 10.26 20.57 13.17
C LEU A 21 9.29 20.75 12.00
N GLY A 22 7.97 20.62 12.23
CA GLY A 22 6.96 20.67 11.16
C GLY A 22 6.94 19.45 10.25
N ILE A 23 7.47 18.30 10.70
CA ILE A 23 7.51 17.04 9.95
C ILE A 23 6.37 16.14 10.43
N SER A 24 5.47 15.77 9.51
CA SER A 24 4.46 14.73 9.72
C SER A 24 5.05 13.33 9.47
N ILE A 25 4.62 12.35 10.25
CA ILE A 25 4.99 10.94 10.05
C ILE A 25 3.82 10.19 9.41
N MET A 26 4.03 9.69 8.19
CA MET A 26 3.12 8.80 7.49
C MET A 26 3.43 7.34 7.84
N GLY A 27 2.49 6.66 8.49
CA GLY A 27 2.56 5.23 8.75
C GLY A 27 2.09 4.38 7.57
N ASP A 28 2.12 3.06 7.75
CA ASP A 28 1.64 2.09 6.78
C ASP A 28 0.90 0.95 7.49
N MET A 29 -0.29 0.62 7.01
CA MET A 29 -1.17 -0.39 7.58
C MET A 29 -1.53 -1.42 6.51
N PRO A 30 -0.95 -2.64 6.57
CA PRO A 30 -1.43 -3.77 5.80
C PRO A 30 -2.94 -3.95 5.98
N ILE A 31 -3.72 -4.13 4.91
CA ILE A 31 -5.17 -4.36 5.09
C ILE A 31 -5.40 -5.61 5.95
N TYR A 32 -4.68 -6.71 5.70
CA TYR A 32 -4.82 -7.97 6.43
C TYR A 32 -3.84 -8.08 7.61
N VAL A 33 -4.08 -9.05 8.48
CA VAL A 33 -3.21 -9.42 9.60
C VAL A 33 -2.79 -10.88 9.48
N GLY A 34 -1.64 -11.25 10.03
CA GLY A 34 -1.18 -12.64 9.99
C GLY A 34 -2.10 -13.60 10.77
N TYR A 35 -2.26 -14.83 10.29
CA TYR A 35 -3.08 -15.85 10.96
C TYR A 35 -2.60 -16.13 12.40
N HIS A 36 -1.30 -16.37 12.57
CA HIS A 36 -0.70 -16.64 13.87
C HIS A 36 -0.40 -15.35 14.63
N SER A 37 -1.45 -14.61 14.98
CA SER A 37 -1.37 -13.32 15.68
C SER A 37 -2.36 -13.24 16.83
N ALA A 38 -2.08 -12.35 17.79
CA ALA A 38 -3.03 -12.01 18.84
C ALA A 38 -4.31 -11.36 18.27
N ASP A 39 -4.19 -10.66 17.14
CA ASP A 39 -5.32 -10.07 16.42
C ASP A 39 -6.37 -11.11 16.06
N VAL A 40 -5.95 -12.25 15.50
CA VAL A 40 -6.86 -13.33 15.09
C VAL A 40 -7.25 -14.20 16.29
N TRP A 41 -6.29 -14.58 17.13
CA TRP A 41 -6.54 -15.47 18.27
C TRP A 41 -7.55 -14.89 19.26
N ALA A 42 -7.44 -13.61 19.61
CA ALA A 42 -8.33 -12.97 20.57
C ALA A 42 -9.65 -12.45 19.95
N ASN A 43 -9.74 -12.36 18.62
CA ASN A 43 -10.88 -11.75 17.93
C ASN A 43 -11.45 -12.67 16.83
N ARG A 44 -11.51 -13.99 17.08
CA ARG A 44 -11.90 -15.00 16.08
C ARG A 44 -13.19 -14.68 15.30
N LYS A 45 -14.17 -14.03 15.94
CA LYS A 45 -15.46 -13.64 15.31
C LYS A 45 -15.33 -12.58 14.21
N SER A 46 -14.21 -11.88 14.16
CA SER A 46 -13.91 -10.86 13.15
C SER A 46 -13.35 -11.47 11.85
N PHE A 47 -13.10 -12.78 11.81
CA PHE A 47 -12.43 -13.46 10.70
C PHE A 47 -13.24 -14.68 10.23
N LEU A 48 -13.10 -15.03 8.95
CA LEU A 48 -13.75 -16.19 8.34
C LEU A 48 -13.05 -17.51 8.71
N LEU A 49 -13.24 -17.93 9.96
CA LEU A 49 -12.66 -19.14 10.53
C LEU A 49 -13.72 -20.24 10.71
N ASP A 50 -13.31 -21.50 10.59
CA ASP A 50 -14.15 -22.64 10.95
C ASP A 50 -14.26 -22.82 12.48
N LYS A 51 -15.04 -23.81 12.91
CA LYS A 51 -15.23 -24.14 14.34
C LYS A 51 -13.92 -24.43 15.08
N ASN A 52 -12.93 -24.99 14.38
CA ASN A 52 -11.62 -25.33 14.93
C ASN A 52 -10.64 -24.14 14.91
N GLY A 53 -11.00 -23.04 14.23
CA GLY A 53 -10.22 -21.83 14.14
C GLY A 53 -9.37 -21.72 12.87
N PHE A 54 -9.51 -22.65 11.93
CA PHE A 54 -8.78 -22.60 10.66
C PHE A 54 -9.45 -21.64 9.68
N PRO A 55 -8.69 -20.86 8.89
CA PRO A 55 -9.25 -20.03 7.84
C PRO A 55 -10.02 -20.89 6.83
N THR A 56 -11.25 -20.48 6.51
CA THR A 56 -12.04 -21.09 5.43
C THR A 56 -11.61 -20.55 4.06
N PHE A 57 -11.25 -19.27 4.03
CA PHE A 57 -10.67 -18.58 2.89
C PHE A 57 -9.45 -17.78 3.34
N VAL A 58 -8.51 -17.60 2.41
CA VAL A 58 -7.30 -16.81 2.61
C VAL A 58 -7.17 -15.73 1.55
N SER A 59 -6.41 -14.70 1.90
CA SER A 59 -6.14 -13.54 1.04
C SER A 59 -5.19 -13.90 -0.10
N GLY A 60 -5.39 -13.22 -1.22
CA GLY A 60 -4.45 -13.16 -2.32
C GLY A 60 -4.90 -12.13 -3.34
N VAL A 61 -4.32 -12.20 -4.53
CA VAL A 61 -4.78 -11.47 -5.72
C VAL A 61 -4.85 -12.44 -6.90
N PRO A 62 -5.78 -12.22 -7.84
CA PRO A 62 -5.85 -13.03 -9.05
C PRO A 62 -4.58 -12.86 -9.91
N PRO A 63 -4.40 -13.69 -10.95
CA PRO A 63 -3.37 -13.44 -11.95
C PRO A 63 -3.43 -12.02 -12.51
N ASP A 64 -2.27 -11.41 -12.70
CA ASP A 64 -2.09 -10.06 -13.25
C ASP A 64 -0.87 -10.02 -14.17
N ALA A 65 -0.50 -8.82 -14.65
CA ALA A 65 0.66 -8.63 -15.51
C ALA A 65 2.00 -9.06 -14.86
N PHE A 66 2.07 -9.13 -13.53
CA PHE A 66 3.26 -9.49 -12.77
C PHE A 66 3.28 -10.97 -12.36
N SER A 67 2.12 -11.63 -12.25
CA SER A 67 2.03 -13.05 -11.87
C SER A 67 0.98 -13.82 -12.67
N LYS A 68 1.45 -14.86 -13.40
CA LYS A 68 0.59 -15.79 -14.16
C LYS A 68 -0.37 -16.60 -13.28
N THR A 69 -0.03 -16.82 -12.00
CA THR A 69 -0.82 -17.64 -11.06
C THR A 69 -1.45 -16.82 -9.94
N GLY A 70 -1.32 -15.49 -9.99
CA GLY A 70 -1.67 -14.57 -8.92
C GLY A 70 -0.69 -14.65 -7.76
N GLN A 71 -1.07 -14.08 -6.62
CA GLN A 71 -0.25 -14.15 -5.41
C GLN A 71 -1.08 -14.66 -4.25
N LEU A 72 -0.59 -15.71 -3.57
CA LEU A 72 -1.25 -16.29 -2.41
C LEU A 72 -0.57 -15.77 -1.14
N TRP A 73 -1.27 -14.93 -0.38
CA TRP A 73 -0.71 -14.26 0.81
C TRP A 73 -1.04 -14.97 2.13
N ASN A 74 -1.99 -15.91 2.12
CA ASN A 74 -2.32 -16.77 3.25
C ASN A 74 -2.79 -16.07 4.54
N SER A 75 -3.15 -14.77 4.48
CA SER A 75 -3.77 -14.10 5.62
C SER A 75 -5.26 -14.50 5.72
N PRO A 76 -5.82 -14.64 6.93
CA PRO A 76 -7.25 -14.85 7.10
C PRO A 76 -8.02 -13.63 6.61
N LEU A 77 -9.18 -13.89 6.01
CA LEU A 77 -10.09 -12.85 5.55
C LEU A 77 -11.04 -12.40 6.66
N TYR A 78 -11.43 -11.14 6.61
CA TYR A 78 -12.39 -10.57 7.55
C TYR A 78 -13.80 -11.11 7.31
N ASP A 79 -14.53 -11.35 8.41
CA ASP A 79 -15.98 -11.49 8.36
C ASP A 79 -16.61 -10.10 8.44
N TRP A 80 -16.67 -9.42 7.29
CA TRP A 80 -17.18 -8.05 7.20
C TRP A 80 -18.63 -7.92 7.68
N LYS A 81 -19.44 -8.96 7.52
CA LYS A 81 -20.84 -8.97 8.01
C LYS A 81 -20.89 -9.00 9.54
N SER A 82 -20.06 -9.83 10.16
CA SER A 82 -19.91 -9.86 11.62
C SER A 82 -19.38 -8.53 12.17
N MET A 83 -18.40 -7.93 11.50
CA MET A 83 -17.86 -6.62 11.87
C MET A 83 -18.89 -5.50 11.71
N GLU A 84 -19.66 -5.47 10.63
CA GLU A 84 -20.70 -4.46 10.44
C GLU A 84 -21.72 -4.49 11.58
N ALA A 85 -22.10 -5.69 12.05
CA ALA A 85 -23.05 -5.88 13.15
C ALA A 85 -22.58 -5.30 14.49
N ASP A 86 -21.27 -5.13 14.71
CA ASP A 86 -20.71 -4.50 15.91
C ASP A 86 -20.18 -3.07 15.68
N GLY A 87 -20.48 -2.48 14.52
CA GLY A 87 -20.03 -1.14 14.15
C GLY A 87 -18.52 -1.08 13.86
N PHE A 88 -17.96 -2.17 13.35
CA PHE A 88 -16.55 -2.34 12.99
C PHE A 88 -15.59 -2.12 14.18
N ALA A 89 -15.97 -2.59 15.36
CA ALA A 89 -15.29 -2.27 16.62
C ALA A 89 -13.80 -2.67 16.63
N TRP A 90 -13.44 -3.78 15.97
CA TRP A 90 -12.05 -4.20 15.82
C TRP A 90 -11.22 -3.20 15.01
N TRP A 91 -11.75 -2.76 13.86
CA TRP A 91 -11.09 -1.78 13.01
C TRP A 91 -11.01 -0.40 13.64
N VAL A 92 -12.05 0.02 14.37
CA VAL A 92 -12.00 1.28 15.15
C VAL A 92 -10.82 1.26 16.12
N LYS A 93 -10.58 0.17 16.84
CA LYS A 93 -9.42 0.04 17.75
C LYS A 93 -8.09 0.10 16.99
N ARG A 94 -8.01 -0.57 15.84
CA ARG A 94 -6.82 -0.56 14.98
C ARG A 94 -6.48 0.84 14.48
N ILE A 95 -7.48 1.58 14.03
CA ILE A 95 -7.34 2.97 13.57
C ILE A 95 -6.94 3.91 14.72
N LYS A 96 -7.57 3.78 15.90
CA LYS A 96 -7.15 4.57 17.08
C LYS A 96 -5.67 4.36 17.39
N ARG A 97 -5.21 3.11 17.35
CA ARG A 97 -3.79 2.81 17.58
C ARG A 97 -2.88 3.41 16.50
N ALA A 98 -3.31 3.41 15.24
CA ALA A 98 -2.55 4.07 14.17
C ALA A 98 -2.45 5.59 14.38
N LEU A 99 -3.55 6.24 14.78
CA LEU A 99 -3.58 7.67 15.09
C LEU A 99 -2.69 8.04 16.30
N ASP A 100 -2.53 7.14 17.27
CA ASP A 100 -1.58 7.32 18.38
C ASP A 100 -0.12 7.33 17.89
N LEU A 101 0.17 6.70 16.75
CA LEU A 101 1.52 6.53 16.23
C LEU A 101 1.87 7.50 15.10
N TYR A 102 0.91 7.83 14.24
CA TYR A 102 1.14 8.52 12.97
C TYR A 102 0.21 9.72 12.80
N ASP A 103 0.62 10.69 11.99
CA ASP A 103 -0.19 11.87 11.65
C ASP A 103 -1.13 11.57 10.47
N GLU A 104 -0.69 10.66 9.60
CA GLU A 104 -1.43 10.06 8.49
C GLU A 104 -0.91 8.63 8.26
N PHE A 105 -1.63 7.80 7.51
CA PHE A 105 -1.12 6.47 7.18
C PHE A 105 -1.70 5.93 5.88
N ARG A 106 -0.89 5.13 5.20
CA ARG A 106 -1.32 4.33 4.06
C ARG A 106 -2.15 3.14 4.54
N ILE A 107 -3.22 2.81 3.83
CA ILE A 107 -3.83 1.48 3.90
C ILE A 107 -3.40 0.73 2.65
N ASP A 108 -2.54 -0.25 2.84
CA ASP A 108 -2.07 -1.17 1.80
C ASP A 108 -3.24 -2.01 1.26
N HIS A 109 -3.23 -2.28 -0.03
CA HIS A 109 -4.27 -3.03 -0.72
C HIS A 109 -5.68 -2.49 -0.45
N PHE A 110 -5.83 -1.15 -0.52
CA PHE A 110 -7.07 -0.41 -0.23
C PHE A 110 -8.27 -0.98 -0.99
N ARG A 111 -8.03 -1.44 -2.22
CA ARG A 111 -9.03 -2.04 -3.10
C ARG A 111 -9.83 -3.17 -2.44
N GLY A 112 -9.23 -3.88 -1.48
CA GLY A 112 -9.89 -4.91 -0.65
C GLY A 112 -11.12 -4.40 0.12
N LEU A 113 -11.22 -3.09 0.36
CA LEU A 113 -12.37 -2.46 1.01
C LEU A 113 -13.56 -2.24 0.06
N ALA A 114 -13.33 -2.20 -1.25
CA ALA A 114 -14.38 -2.24 -2.26
C ALA A 114 -14.74 -3.68 -2.64
N GLY A 115 -13.72 -4.50 -2.90
CA GLY A 115 -13.84 -5.92 -3.17
C GLY A 115 -12.49 -6.63 -2.99
N PHE A 116 -12.51 -7.85 -2.47
CA PHE A 116 -11.30 -8.63 -2.18
C PHE A 116 -11.34 -10.01 -2.84
N TRP A 117 -10.17 -10.52 -3.18
CA TRP A 117 -10.02 -11.85 -3.77
C TRP A 117 -9.91 -12.90 -2.65
N ALA A 118 -10.86 -13.82 -2.61
CA ALA A 118 -10.96 -14.85 -1.59
C ALA A 118 -10.60 -16.22 -2.17
N VAL A 119 -9.48 -16.78 -1.73
CA VAL A 119 -8.99 -18.09 -2.18
C VAL A 119 -9.38 -19.17 -1.15
N PRO A 120 -9.94 -20.32 -1.56
CA PRO A 120 -10.21 -21.42 -0.63
C PRO A 120 -8.93 -21.85 0.10
N SER A 121 -9.01 -21.99 1.42
CA SER A 121 -7.88 -22.44 2.24
C SER A 121 -7.36 -23.81 1.79
N GLY A 122 -6.04 -23.99 1.80
CA GLY A 122 -5.37 -25.19 1.29
C GLY A 122 -5.10 -25.18 -0.22
N SER A 123 -5.49 -24.15 -0.95
CA SER A 123 -5.09 -23.96 -2.36
C SER A 123 -3.59 -23.67 -2.46
N GLU A 124 -2.91 -24.24 -3.46
CA GLU A 124 -1.48 -23.98 -3.70
C GLU A 124 -1.23 -22.68 -4.49
N VAL A 125 -2.24 -22.21 -5.24
CA VAL A 125 -2.18 -21.02 -6.09
C VAL A 125 -3.42 -20.15 -5.91
N ALA A 126 -3.29 -18.85 -6.19
CA ALA A 126 -4.36 -17.88 -5.97
C ALA A 126 -5.45 -17.90 -7.05
N MET A 127 -5.19 -18.50 -8.21
CA MET A 127 -6.10 -18.46 -9.37
C MET A 127 -7.50 -19.04 -9.12
N PHE A 128 -7.66 -19.91 -8.12
CA PHE A 128 -8.95 -20.53 -7.78
C PHE A 128 -9.80 -19.72 -6.80
N GLY A 129 -9.45 -18.46 -6.58
CA GLY A 129 -10.26 -17.55 -5.76
C GLY A 129 -11.48 -16.99 -6.48
N SER A 130 -12.19 -16.11 -5.78
CA SER A 130 -13.32 -15.36 -6.30
C SER A 130 -13.37 -13.97 -5.68
N TRP A 131 -13.85 -12.98 -6.44
CA TRP A 131 -14.11 -11.65 -5.92
C TRP A 131 -15.30 -11.67 -4.96
N ARG A 132 -15.12 -11.06 -3.79
CA ARG A 132 -16.16 -10.80 -2.80
C ARG A 132 -16.27 -9.32 -2.53
N ALA A 133 -17.48 -8.84 -2.26
CA ALA A 133 -17.70 -7.45 -1.90
C ALA A 133 -17.06 -7.13 -0.54
N GLY A 134 -16.31 -6.02 -0.50
CA GLY A 134 -15.84 -5.43 0.75
C GLY A 134 -16.92 -4.57 1.42
N PRO A 135 -16.62 -3.96 2.57
CA PRO A 135 -17.61 -3.22 3.37
C PRO A 135 -17.90 -1.80 2.85
N ARG A 136 -17.11 -1.28 1.90
CA ARG A 136 -17.33 -0.01 1.19
C ARG A 136 -17.59 1.18 2.14
N ASN A 137 -18.56 2.04 1.84
CA ASN A 137 -18.79 3.30 2.58
C ASN A 137 -19.18 3.06 4.05
N ALA A 138 -19.97 2.02 4.35
CA ALA A 138 -20.43 1.74 5.72
C ALA A 138 -19.26 1.57 6.70
N PHE A 139 -18.14 1.02 6.24
CA PHE A 139 -16.90 0.92 6.99
C PHE A 139 -16.36 2.30 7.38
N PHE A 140 -16.18 3.19 6.40
CA PHE A 140 -15.61 4.51 6.63
C PHE A 140 -16.55 5.41 7.43
N ASP A 141 -17.86 5.32 7.21
CA ASP A 141 -18.86 6.04 7.99
C ASP A 141 -18.76 5.69 9.48
N ALA A 142 -18.63 4.40 9.79
CA ALA A 142 -18.45 3.94 11.17
C ALA A 142 -17.13 4.40 11.77
N LEU A 143 -16.04 4.35 11.00
CA LEU A 143 -14.73 4.86 11.44
C LEU A 143 -14.78 6.36 11.73
N PHE A 144 -15.28 7.18 10.79
CA PHE A 144 -15.37 8.62 10.96
C PHE A 144 -16.27 9.02 12.13
N LYS A 145 -17.37 8.27 12.34
CA LYS A 145 -18.22 8.45 13.52
C LYS A 145 -17.47 8.15 14.84
N ALA A 146 -16.61 7.15 14.86
CA ALA A 146 -15.96 6.66 16.08
C ALA A 146 -14.65 7.39 16.45
N VAL A 147 -13.93 7.91 15.46
CA VAL A 147 -12.60 8.54 15.67
C VAL A 147 -12.48 9.94 15.08
N GLY A 148 -13.49 10.44 14.38
CA GLY A 148 -13.44 11.72 13.68
C GLY A 148 -12.69 11.62 12.35
N ARG A 149 -12.06 12.72 11.94
CA ARG A 149 -11.33 12.79 10.67
C ARG A 149 -10.08 11.92 10.71
N ILE A 150 -9.86 11.14 9.65
CA ILE A 150 -8.68 10.28 9.47
C ILE A 150 -8.00 10.68 8.16
N ASN A 151 -6.68 10.87 8.20
CA ASN A 151 -5.89 11.12 7.00
C ASN A 151 -5.35 9.77 6.48
N ILE A 152 -6.11 9.15 5.58
CA ILE A 152 -5.75 7.88 4.95
C ILE A 152 -5.20 8.16 3.55
N ILE A 153 -4.12 7.48 3.18
CA ILE A 153 -3.67 7.35 1.81
C ILE A 153 -4.09 5.97 1.31
N ALA A 154 -4.79 5.92 0.18
CA ALA A 154 -5.19 4.66 -0.44
C ALA A 154 -4.03 4.12 -1.28
N GLU A 155 -3.52 2.94 -0.94
CA GLU A 155 -2.71 2.17 -1.88
C GLU A 155 -3.66 1.55 -2.91
N ASP A 156 -3.75 2.20 -4.08
CA ASP A 156 -4.61 1.87 -5.20
C ASP A 156 -3.78 1.51 -6.46
N LEU A 157 -2.74 0.70 -6.30
CA LEU A 157 -1.93 0.21 -7.43
C LEU A 157 -2.49 -1.11 -8.00
N GLY A 158 -2.04 -1.45 -9.21
CA GLY A 158 -2.47 -2.64 -9.94
C GLY A 158 -3.76 -2.42 -10.75
N VAL A 159 -4.50 -3.50 -11.01
CA VAL A 159 -5.75 -3.42 -11.78
C VAL A 159 -6.87 -2.91 -10.87
N ILE A 160 -7.14 -1.61 -10.97
CA ILE A 160 -8.17 -0.90 -10.21
C ILE A 160 -9.47 -0.80 -11.03
N THR A 161 -10.58 -1.12 -10.37
CA THR A 161 -11.93 -1.05 -10.93
C THR A 161 -12.61 0.26 -10.51
N GLU A 162 -13.63 0.70 -11.27
CA GLU A 162 -14.33 1.97 -11.01
C GLU A 162 -14.85 2.07 -9.58
N ASP A 163 -15.35 0.97 -9.00
CA ASP A 163 -15.88 0.95 -7.64
C ASP A 163 -14.81 1.24 -6.56
N VAL A 164 -13.53 0.96 -6.84
CA VAL A 164 -12.41 1.32 -5.97
C VAL A 164 -12.11 2.82 -6.08
N VAL A 165 -12.14 3.37 -7.30
CA VAL A 165 -11.93 4.80 -7.55
C VAL A 165 -13.05 5.61 -6.90
N GLU A 166 -14.30 5.20 -7.08
CA GLU A 166 -15.48 5.81 -6.45
C GLU A 166 -15.37 5.77 -4.92
N LEU A 167 -15.02 4.63 -4.33
CA LEU A 167 -14.85 4.50 -2.88
C LEU A 167 -13.72 5.40 -2.34
N ARG A 168 -12.58 5.46 -3.04
CA ARG A 168 -11.47 6.35 -2.67
C ARG A 168 -11.90 7.81 -2.70
N LYS A 169 -12.57 8.22 -3.79
CA LYS A 169 -13.03 9.60 -3.98
C LYS A 169 -14.15 9.98 -3.00
N SER A 170 -15.06 9.06 -2.66
CA SER A 170 -16.15 9.32 -1.71
C SER A 170 -15.65 9.68 -0.31
N ILE A 171 -14.52 9.10 0.10
CA ILE A 171 -13.89 9.40 1.40
C ILE A 171 -12.81 10.49 1.33
N GLY A 172 -12.57 11.05 0.14
CA GLY A 172 -11.56 12.09 -0.08
C GLY A 172 -10.10 11.64 0.12
N ALA A 173 -9.82 10.34 0.06
CA ALA A 173 -8.46 9.82 0.24
C ALA A 173 -7.60 10.06 -1.02
N PRO A 174 -6.35 10.55 -0.88
CA PRO A 174 -5.41 10.53 -1.99
C PRO A 174 -5.10 9.10 -2.42
N GLY A 175 -5.00 8.89 -3.73
CA GLY A 175 -4.43 7.67 -4.31
C GLY A 175 -2.92 7.78 -4.45
N MET A 176 -2.31 6.82 -5.16
CA MET A 176 -0.88 6.75 -5.42
C MET A 176 -0.58 6.85 -6.91
N ALA A 177 0.55 7.48 -7.25
CA ALA A 177 1.20 7.34 -8.54
C ALA A 177 2.65 6.89 -8.34
N VAL A 178 3.16 5.97 -9.15
CA VAL A 178 4.54 5.46 -9.02
C VAL A 178 5.23 5.62 -10.36
N LEU A 179 6.22 6.51 -10.45
CA LEU A 179 6.85 6.85 -11.72
C LEU A 179 7.51 5.66 -12.42
N GLN A 180 8.05 4.69 -11.69
CA GLN A 180 8.59 3.46 -12.28
C GLN A 180 7.55 2.62 -13.05
N PHE A 181 6.24 2.86 -12.86
CA PHE A 181 5.17 2.22 -13.62
C PHE A 181 4.66 3.08 -14.78
N ALA A 182 5.15 4.31 -14.96
CA ALA A 182 4.56 5.30 -15.85
C ALA A 182 4.87 5.08 -17.33
N PHE A 183 6.02 4.48 -17.65
CA PHE A 183 6.58 4.55 -18.99
C PHE A 183 6.27 3.34 -19.88
N GLY A 184 5.49 2.39 -19.37
CA GLY A 184 4.84 1.33 -20.16
C GLY A 184 3.34 1.64 -20.40
N GLY A 185 2.69 0.95 -21.35
CA GLY A 185 1.22 1.00 -21.49
C GLY A 185 0.63 2.24 -22.19
N GLY A 186 1.45 3.17 -22.66
CA GLY A 186 1.02 4.29 -23.51
C GLY A 186 0.56 5.55 -22.75
N PRO A 187 0.07 6.58 -23.46
CA PRO A 187 -0.18 7.91 -22.89
C PRO A 187 -1.34 7.95 -21.87
N GLY A 188 -2.21 6.94 -21.86
CA GLY A 188 -3.29 6.81 -20.88
C GLY A 188 -2.85 6.24 -19.53
N ASN A 189 -1.56 5.93 -19.34
CA ASN A 189 -1.07 5.37 -18.09
C ASN A 189 -1.25 6.38 -16.93
N PRO A 190 -1.97 6.02 -15.84
CA PRO A 190 -2.28 6.94 -14.75
C PRO A 190 -1.06 7.36 -13.92
N HIS A 191 0.08 6.69 -14.06
CA HIS A 191 1.32 7.03 -13.38
C HIS A 191 2.18 8.06 -14.15
N LEU A 192 1.77 8.47 -15.36
CA LEU A 192 2.42 9.56 -16.08
C LEU A 192 2.07 10.91 -15.44
N PRO A 193 3.05 11.82 -15.25
CA PRO A 193 2.85 13.11 -14.61
C PRO A 193 1.67 13.95 -15.11
N HIS A 194 1.40 13.98 -16.41
CA HIS A 194 0.27 14.74 -16.98
C HIS A 194 -1.11 14.14 -16.66
N ASN A 195 -1.18 12.90 -16.17
CA ASN A 195 -2.41 12.22 -15.73
C ASN A 195 -2.60 12.27 -14.20
N HIS A 196 -1.67 12.88 -13.45
CA HIS A 196 -1.77 12.98 -12.00
C HIS A 196 -2.91 13.92 -11.56
N GLU A 197 -3.49 13.64 -10.39
CA GLU A 197 -4.50 14.47 -9.74
C GLU A 197 -3.88 15.24 -8.55
N LEU A 198 -4.46 16.39 -8.16
CA LEU A 198 -4.00 17.16 -6.98
C LEU A 198 -4.06 16.32 -5.69
N ASN A 199 -5.14 15.57 -5.47
CA ASN A 199 -5.32 14.72 -4.29
C ASN A 199 -4.69 13.33 -4.52
N GLN A 200 -3.36 13.31 -4.62
CA GLN A 200 -2.57 12.10 -4.87
C GLN A 200 -1.22 12.21 -4.16
N VAL A 201 -0.58 11.05 -3.95
CA VAL A 201 0.82 10.96 -3.52
C VAL A 201 1.63 10.34 -4.65
N VAL A 202 2.61 11.07 -5.18
CA VAL A 202 3.52 10.55 -6.22
C VAL A 202 4.77 9.99 -5.59
N TYR A 203 5.23 8.83 -6.08
CA TYR A 203 6.44 8.14 -5.66
C TYR A 203 7.40 8.01 -6.84
N THR A 204 8.70 8.10 -6.61
CA THR A 204 9.69 7.59 -7.57
C THR A 204 9.53 6.07 -7.70
N GLY A 205 9.59 5.39 -6.56
CA GLY A 205 9.32 3.98 -6.33
C GLY A 205 8.87 3.77 -4.88
N THR A 206 8.34 2.59 -4.58
CA THR A 206 7.98 2.16 -3.21
C THR A 206 9.05 1.22 -2.64
N HIS A 207 8.84 0.67 -1.45
CA HIS A 207 9.73 -0.35 -0.88
C HIS A 207 9.67 -1.70 -1.64
N ASP A 208 8.63 -1.94 -2.44
CA ASP A 208 8.47 -3.15 -3.27
C ASP A 208 9.11 -3.01 -4.65
N ASN A 209 9.40 -1.77 -5.06
CA ASN A 209 10.11 -1.48 -6.28
C ASN A 209 11.61 -1.70 -6.11
N ASP A 210 12.32 -1.85 -7.22
CA ASP A 210 13.78 -1.64 -7.20
C ASP A 210 14.07 -0.14 -6.99
N THR A 211 15.30 0.19 -6.62
CA THR A 211 15.86 1.53 -6.72
C THR A 211 15.71 2.09 -8.14
N ALA A 212 15.67 3.41 -8.31
CA ALA A 212 15.60 4.05 -9.62
C ALA A 212 16.75 3.60 -10.54
N VAL A 213 17.97 3.47 -10.01
CA VAL A 213 19.13 2.98 -10.76
C VAL A 213 18.95 1.51 -11.17
N GLY A 214 18.55 0.65 -10.23
CA GLY A 214 18.31 -0.77 -10.51
C GLY A 214 17.18 -1.00 -11.53
N TRP A 215 16.07 -0.29 -11.35
CA TRP A 215 14.95 -0.25 -12.30
C TRP A 215 15.43 0.15 -13.69
N TRP A 216 16.15 1.27 -13.81
CA TRP A 216 16.67 1.76 -15.08
C TRP A 216 17.60 0.76 -15.76
N GLN A 217 18.50 0.13 -15.00
CA GLN A 217 19.42 -0.86 -15.54
C GLN A 217 18.69 -2.10 -16.08
N SER A 218 17.63 -2.52 -15.40
CA SER A 218 16.80 -3.68 -15.80
C SER A 218 15.81 -3.41 -16.94
N LEU A 219 15.55 -2.13 -17.24
CA LEU A 219 14.51 -1.73 -18.18
C LEU A 219 14.86 -2.12 -19.63
N PRO A 220 13.92 -2.69 -20.41
CA PRO A 220 14.11 -2.93 -21.84
C PRO A 220 14.43 -1.64 -22.60
N GLU A 221 15.20 -1.75 -23.69
CA GLU A 221 15.63 -0.58 -24.46
C GLU A 221 14.44 0.23 -25.03
N GLU A 222 13.37 -0.43 -25.47
CA GLU A 222 12.15 0.23 -25.96
C GLU A 222 11.49 1.11 -24.90
N GLU A 223 11.42 0.63 -23.65
CA GLU A 223 10.89 1.41 -22.53
C GLU A 223 11.84 2.55 -22.13
N LYS A 224 13.16 2.34 -22.18
CA LYS A 224 14.13 3.43 -21.98
C LYS A 224 13.95 4.56 -23.00
N GLN A 225 13.69 4.24 -24.26
CA GLN A 225 13.40 5.25 -25.28
C GLN A 225 12.10 6.01 -24.98
N THR A 226 11.10 5.36 -24.39
CA THR A 226 9.86 6.02 -23.94
C THR A 226 10.14 6.97 -22.78
N VAL A 227 10.95 6.56 -21.80
CA VAL A 227 11.42 7.42 -20.71
C VAL A 227 12.15 8.63 -21.27
N PHE A 228 13.09 8.46 -22.20
CA PHE A 228 13.84 9.58 -22.79
C PHE A 228 12.97 10.58 -23.54
N LYS A 229 11.96 10.10 -24.28
CA LYS A 229 11.02 10.98 -24.99
C LYS A 229 10.20 11.82 -24.02
N TYR A 230 9.83 11.25 -22.87
CA TYR A 230 9.00 11.93 -21.87
C TYR A 230 9.84 12.82 -20.93
N LEU A 231 11.01 12.35 -20.54
CA LEU A 231 11.94 12.98 -19.60
C LEU A 231 13.33 13.15 -20.26
N PRO A 232 13.47 14.08 -21.22
CA PRO A 232 14.75 14.29 -21.91
C PRO A 232 15.89 14.64 -20.96
N GLN A 233 15.61 15.20 -19.78
CA GLN A 233 16.61 15.50 -18.74
C GLN A 233 17.36 14.28 -18.19
N VAL A 234 16.86 13.05 -18.36
CA VAL A 234 17.57 11.81 -17.99
C VAL A 234 18.90 11.69 -18.75
N SER A 235 19.04 12.33 -19.92
CA SER A 235 20.31 12.36 -20.66
C SER A 235 21.43 13.16 -19.97
N ASN A 236 21.07 14.09 -19.08
CA ASN A 236 21.99 15.04 -18.44
C ASN A 236 22.10 14.84 -16.92
N LEU A 237 21.22 14.04 -16.32
CA LEU A 237 21.12 13.79 -14.88
C LEU A 237 21.19 12.29 -14.60
N ASP A 238 21.60 11.93 -13.38
CA ASP A 238 21.32 10.59 -12.85
C ASP A 238 19.81 10.30 -12.94
N VAL A 239 19.44 9.10 -13.39
CA VAL A 239 18.03 8.68 -13.52
C VAL A 239 17.25 8.84 -12.22
N SER A 240 17.91 8.63 -11.08
CA SER A 240 17.33 8.84 -9.75
C SER A 240 16.89 10.28 -9.57
N TRP A 241 17.81 11.23 -9.83
CA TRP A 241 17.52 12.66 -9.70
C TRP A 241 16.56 13.18 -10.77
N ALA A 242 16.56 12.59 -11.97
CA ALA A 242 15.57 12.89 -12.99
C ALA A 242 14.15 12.46 -12.55
N LEU A 243 13.99 11.27 -11.96
CA LEU A 243 12.71 10.82 -11.40
C LEU A 243 12.30 11.65 -10.18
N ILE A 244 13.25 12.00 -9.30
CA ILE A 244 13.00 12.87 -8.15
C ILE A 244 12.48 14.24 -8.62
N ALA A 245 13.17 14.88 -9.56
CA ALA A 245 12.73 16.16 -10.11
C ALA A 245 11.34 16.07 -10.75
N THR A 246 11.04 14.95 -11.41
CA THR A 246 9.73 14.68 -12.01
C THR A 246 8.64 14.49 -10.96
N ALA A 247 8.92 13.77 -9.88
CA ALA A 247 7.98 13.63 -8.76
C ALA A 247 7.75 14.98 -8.07
N LEU A 248 8.78 15.81 -7.90
CA LEU A 248 8.68 17.14 -7.28
C LEU A 248 7.97 18.18 -8.18
N SER A 249 7.95 17.99 -9.51
CA SER A 249 7.25 18.87 -10.45
C SER A 249 5.80 18.44 -10.73
N SER A 250 5.39 17.28 -10.22
CA SER A 250 4.03 16.77 -10.29
C SER A 250 3.01 17.72 -9.65
N VAL A 251 1.77 17.68 -10.15
CA VAL A 251 0.62 18.36 -9.49
C VAL A 251 0.16 17.67 -8.20
N ALA A 252 0.60 16.43 -7.95
CA ALA A 252 0.26 15.70 -6.73
C ALA A 252 0.67 16.49 -5.48
N ARG A 253 -0.21 16.59 -4.49
CA ARG A 253 0.03 17.39 -3.27
C ARG A 253 1.20 16.89 -2.41
N THR A 254 1.62 15.64 -2.59
CA THR A 254 2.71 15.02 -1.84
C THR A 254 3.60 14.23 -2.79
N SER A 255 4.91 14.44 -2.70
CA SER A 255 5.92 13.66 -3.41
C SER A 255 6.77 12.89 -2.41
N MET A 256 6.89 11.59 -2.60
CA MET A 256 7.62 10.66 -1.74
C MET A 256 8.81 10.06 -2.51
N VAL A 257 9.97 10.07 -1.88
CA VAL A 257 11.22 9.58 -2.48
C VAL A 257 11.86 8.60 -1.50
N THR A 258 12.35 7.48 -2.01
CA THR A 258 13.09 6.52 -1.18
C THR A 258 14.48 7.05 -0.83
N MET A 259 15.00 6.69 0.34
CA MET A 259 16.36 7.11 0.73
C MET A 259 17.41 6.55 -0.24
N GLN A 260 17.17 5.37 -0.80
CA GLN A 260 18.02 4.74 -1.81
C GLN A 260 18.14 5.59 -3.09
N ASP A 261 17.03 6.19 -3.54
CA ASP A 261 17.03 7.04 -4.74
C ASP A 261 17.77 8.35 -4.48
N ILE A 262 17.61 8.95 -3.29
CA ILE A 262 18.38 10.13 -2.87
C ILE A 262 19.89 9.84 -2.91
N LEU A 263 20.28 8.64 -2.52
CA LEU A 263 21.67 8.17 -2.53
C LEU A 263 22.10 7.56 -3.88
N SER A 264 21.19 7.48 -4.85
CA SER A 264 21.41 6.91 -6.19
C SER A 264 22.05 5.50 -6.16
N LEU A 265 21.56 4.66 -5.25
CA LEU A 265 22.03 3.28 -5.11
C LEU A 265 21.37 2.35 -6.12
N GLY A 266 22.05 1.27 -6.50
CA GLY A 266 21.53 0.22 -7.38
C GLY A 266 20.77 -0.89 -6.66
N SER A 267 20.46 -1.99 -7.37
CA SER A 267 19.61 -3.08 -6.88
C SER A 267 20.06 -3.80 -5.61
N SER A 268 21.34 -3.67 -5.21
CA SER A 268 21.81 -4.18 -3.91
C SER A 268 21.16 -3.47 -2.72
N ALA A 269 20.56 -2.30 -2.93
CA ALA A 269 19.85 -1.52 -1.92
C ALA A 269 18.33 -1.70 -1.94
N ARG A 270 17.80 -2.59 -2.79
CA ARG A 270 16.36 -2.88 -2.85
C ARG A 270 15.85 -3.39 -1.51
N MET A 271 14.76 -2.78 -1.00
CA MET A 271 14.21 -3.11 0.31
C MET A 271 13.46 -4.45 0.30
N ASN A 272 12.55 -4.64 -0.67
CA ASN A 272 11.77 -5.87 -0.80
C ASN A 272 11.64 -6.28 -2.28
N THR A 273 11.73 -7.58 -2.54
CA THR A 273 11.32 -8.18 -3.82
C THR A 273 10.06 -9.00 -3.57
N PRO A 274 8.89 -8.55 -4.05
CA PRO A 274 7.63 -9.25 -3.86
C PRO A 274 7.70 -10.74 -4.27
N ALA A 275 6.92 -11.58 -3.59
CA ALA A 275 6.88 -13.03 -3.76
C ALA A 275 8.19 -13.80 -3.44
N THR A 276 9.20 -13.15 -2.83
CA THR A 276 10.41 -13.83 -2.34
C THR A 276 10.42 -13.97 -0.81
N GLN A 277 11.04 -15.04 -0.29
CA GLN A 277 11.03 -15.35 1.16
C GLN A 277 12.35 -14.99 1.87
N LYS A 278 13.40 -14.66 1.13
CA LYS A 278 14.76 -14.44 1.68
C LYS A 278 15.37 -13.18 1.07
N GLY A 279 16.12 -12.44 1.88
CA GLY A 279 16.90 -11.28 1.44
C GLY A 279 16.20 -9.92 1.60
N ASN A 280 14.91 -9.89 1.94
CA ASN A 280 14.14 -8.65 2.10
C ASN A 280 14.34 -8.00 3.48
N TRP A 281 14.07 -6.68 3.56
CA TRP A 281 14.05 -5.85 4.77
C TRP A 281 15.41 -5.72 5.48
N LYS A 282 16.50 -5.69 4.71
CA LYS A 282 17.89 -5.76 5.21
C LYS A 282 18.84 -4.68 4.70
N TRP A 283 18.38 -3.76 3.84
CA TRP A 283 19.20 -2.63 3.41
C TRP A 283 19.46 -1.68 4.59
#